data_AF-A0A7V4N2L8-F1
#
_entry.id   AF-A0A7V4N2L8-F1
#
_cell.length_a   1.000
_cell.length_b   1.000
_cell.length_c   1.000
_cell.angle_alpha   90.00
_cell.angle_beta   90.00
_cell.angle_gamma   90.00
#
_symmetry.space_group_name_H-M   'P 1'
#
loop_
_entity.id
_entity.type
_entity.pdbx_description
1 polymer ?
#
loop_
_entity_poly.entity_id
_entity_poly.type
_entity_poly.pdbx_seq_one_letter_code
_entity_poly.pdbx_strand_id
1 'polypeptide(L)'
;METLFEGTITESAIYPREIFGKALEKKAVFLILVHNHPSGDVTPSKEDLKLTKNLILAGLLLQCKIIDHIIIGKNGYFSMAEKGIIENLEKEILGILK
;
A
#
# COMPACT_ATOMS: atom_id res chain seq x y z
N MET A 1 2.96 0.95 14.78
CA MET A 1 2.27 1.75 13.75
C MET A 1 2.88 3.13 13.77
N GLU A 2 3.18 3.70 12.60
CA GLU A 2 3.77 5.05 12.48
C GLU A 2 3.04 5.77 11.35
N THR A 3 2.64 7.02 11.58
CA THR A 3 2.06 7.88 10.56
C THR A 3 3.20 8.51 9.78
N LEU A 4 3.36 8.11 8.52
CA LEU A 4 4.42 8.63 7.64
C LEU A 4 3.98 9.85 6.84
N PHE A 5 2.69 9.91 6.53
CA PHE A 5 2.11 11.00 5.75
C PHE A 5 0.82 11.44 6.39
N GLU A 6 0.61 12.75 6.39
CA GLU A 6 -0.67 13.36 6.68
C GLU A 6 -1.14 14.04 5.39
N GLY A 7 -2.34 13.65 4.94
CA GLY A 7 -2.95 14.21 3.74
C GLY A 7 -3.77 15.45 4.03
N THR A 8 -4.18 16.11 2.95
CA THR A 8 -5.30 17.06 2.95
C THR A 8 -6.61 16.32 2.63
N ILE A 9 -7.73 17.02 2.48
CA ILE A 9 -9.01 16.42 2.04
C ILE A 9 -8.89 15.80 0.63
N THR A 10 -7.98 16.31 -0.21
CA THR A 10 -7.91 15.97 -1.64
C THR A 10 -6.74 15.07 -2.02
N GLU A 11 -5.59 15.19 -1.36
CA GLU A 11 -4.46 14.28 -1.60
C GLU A 11 -3.46 14.26 -0.44
N SER A 12 -2.68 13.17 -0.40
CA SER A 12 -1.39 13.12 0.29
C SER A 12 -0.33 12.73 -0.73
N ALA A 13 0.76 13.50 -0.81
CA ALA A 13 1.90 13.13 -1.64
C ALA A 13 2.67 12.00 -0.95
N ILE A 14 2.35 10.75 -1.30
CA ILE A 14 2.98 9.56 -0.73
C ILE A 14 4.22 9.19 -1.55
N TYR A 15 5.38 9.13 -0.90
CA TYR A 15 6.64 8.77 -1.54
C TYR A 15 7.11 7.36 -1.11
N PRO A 16 7.19 6.38 -2.04
CA PRO A 16 7.70 5.04 -1.75
C PRO A 16 9.06 5.01 -1.03
N ARG A 17 9.98 5.89 -1.42
CA ARG A 17 11.32 5.96 -0.82
C ARG A 17 11.28 6.26 0.69
N GLU A 18 10.31 7.04 1.16
CA GLU A 18 10.21 7.42 2.57
C GLU A 18 9.59 6.28 3.38
N ILE A 19 8.59 5.59 2.81
CA ILE A 19 8.03 4.35 3.37
C ILE A 19 9.13 3.31 3.57
N PHE A 20 9.90 3.03 2.51
CA PHE A 20 10.95 2.03 2.59
C PHE A 20 12.15 2.48 3.42
N GLY A 21 12.50 3.77 3.41
CA GLY A 21 13.53 4.31 4.31
C GLY A 21 13.23 3.97 5.77
N LYS A 22 11.99 4.23 6.19
CA LYS A 22 11.52 3.91 7.55
C LYS A 22 11.41 2.42 7.82
N ALA A 23 10.95 1.64 6.83
CA ALA A 23 10.91 0.19 6.94
C ALA A 23 12.31 -0.41 7.16
N LEU A 24 13.30 0.06 6.39
CA LEU A 24 14.68 -0.40 6.47
C LEU A 24 15.36 0.04 7.78
N GLU A 25 15.13 1.27 8.25
CA GLU A 25 15.58 1.73 9.57
C GLU A 25 15.11 0.79 10.69
N LYS A 26 13.87 0.29 10.58
CA LYS A 26 13.27 -0.66 11.54
C LYS A 26 13.58 -2.12 11.23
N LYS A 27 14.39 -2.41 10.21
CA LYS A 27 14.70 -3.78 9.75
C LYS A 27 13.44 -4.61 9.44
N ALA A 28 12.40 -3.95 8.93
CA ALA A 28 11.14 -4.60 8.63
C ALA A 28 11.27 -5.53 7.41
N VAL A 29 10.68 -6.73 7.52
CA VAL A 29 10.59 -7.71 6.41
C VAL A 29 9.23 -7.64 5.71
N PHE A 30 8.20 -7.18 6.43
CA PHE A 30 6.83 -7.08 5.95
C PHE A 30 6.23 -5.72 6.31
N LEU A 31 5.39 -5.19 5.42
CA LEU A 31 4.66 -3.95 5.62
C LEU A 31 3.17 -4.14 5.34
N ILE A 32 2.35 -3.52 6.20
CA ILE A 32 0.94 -3.28 5.95
C ILE A 32 0.75 -1.78 5.78
N LEU A 33 0.12 -1.39 4.68
CA LEU A 33 -0.25 -0.01 4.42
C LEU A 33 -1.65 0.23 4.93
N VAL A 34 -1.87 1.37 5.57
CA VAL A 34 -3.19 1.77 6.06
C VAL A 34 -3.41 3.23 5.75
N HIS A 35 -4.53 3.57 5.11
CA HIS A 35 -4.99 4.95 5.01
C HIS A 35 -6.51 5.02 5.20
N ASN A 36 -6.98 6.22 5.54
CA ASN A 36 -8.40 6.48 5.70
C ASN A 36 -8.96 7.21 4.48
N HIS A 37 -10.19 6.87 4.10
CA HIS A 37 -11.00 7.67 3.18
C HIS A 37 -11.96 8.54 3.99
N PRO A 38 -11.77 9.88 4.04
CA PRO A 38 -12.67 10.77 4.79
C PRO A 38 -14.12 10.73 4.30
N SER A 39 -14.34 10.37 3.02
CA SER A 39 -15.67 10.16 2.44
C SER A 39 -16.43 9.01 3.11
N GLY A 40 -15.73 8.07 3.75
CA GLY A 40 -16.26 6.87 4.35
C GLY A 40 -16.44 5.69 3.38
N ASP A 41 -16.32 5.90 2.06
CA ASP A 41 -16.28 4.83 1.06
C ASP A 41 -14.90 4.17 1.06
N VAL A 42 -14.87 2.86 1.26
CA VAL A 42 -13.63 2.07 1.33
C VAL A 42 -13.21 1.49 -0.01
N THR A 43 -13.93 1.79 -1.08
CA THR A 43 -13.57 1.37 -2.44
C THR A 43 -12.21 1.99 -2.81
N PRO A 44 -11.22 1.19 -3.22
CA PRO A 44 -9.91 1.72 -3.60
C PRO A 44 -10.01 2.58 -4.86
N SER A 45 -9.38 3.74 -4.82
CA SER A 45 -9.20 4.61 -5.98
C SER A 45 -8.19 4.00 -6.96
N LYS A 46 -8.10 4.59 -8.17
CA LYS A 46 -7.07 4.20 -9.15
C LYS A 46 -5.67 4.52 -8.63
N GLU A 47 -5.56 5.62 -7.89
CA GLU A 47 -4.34 6.10 -7.25
C GLU A 47 -3.89 5.13 -6.16
N ASP A 48 -4.81 4.60 -5.34
CA ASP A 48 -4.51 3.58 -4.33
C ASP A 48 -3.95 2.31 -4.97
N LEU A 49 -4.61 1.81 -6.03
CA LEU A 49 -4.15 0.62 -6.75
C LEU A 49 -2.78 0.83 -7.39
N LYS A 50 -2.56 2.00 -8.02
CA LYS A 50 -1.28 2.37 -8.62
C LYS A 50 -0.16 2.47 -7.58
N LEU A 51 -0.43 3.12 -6.45
CA LEU A 51 0.50 3.24 -5.33
C LEU A 51 0.86 1.84 -4.80
N THR A 52 -0.13 1.00 -4.54
CA THR A 52 0.05 -0.37 -4.06
C THR A 52 0.95 -1.16 -4.99
N LYS A 53 0.69 -1.11 -6.30
CA LYS A 53 1.50 -1.80 -7.32
C LYS A 53 2.96 -1.34 -7.28
N ASN A 54 3.20 -0.03 -7.21
CA ASN A 54 4.55 0.52 -7.12
C ASN A 54 5.27 0.07 -5.84
N LEU A 55 4.56 0.02 -4.72
CA LEU A 55 5.10 -0.41 -3.44
C LEU A 55 5.40 -1.91 -3.42
N ILE A 56 4.56 -2.76 -4.03
CA ILE A 56 4.85 -4.18 -4.21
C ILE A 56 6.13 -4.36 -5.03
N LEU A 57 6.28 -3.65 -6.15
CA LEU A 57 7.48 -3.72 -6.99
C LEU A 57 8.74 -3.30 -6.23
N ALA A 58 8.69 -2.18 -5.51
CA ALA A 58 9.81 -1.71 -4.70
C ALA A 58 10.13 -2.70 -3.54
N GLY A 59 9.09 -3.26 -2.92
CA GLY A 59 9.24 -4.23 -1.85
C GLY A 59 9.89 -5.54 -2.29
N LEU A 60 9.62 -5.99 -3.52
CA LEU A 60 10.29 -7.14 -4.13
C LEU A 60 11.81 -6.89 -4.27
N LEU A 61 12.20 -5.70 -4.74
CA LEU A 61 13.61 -5.34 -4.90
C LEU A 61 14.34 -5.17 -3.56
N LEU A 62 13.66 -4.60 -2.56
CA LEU A 62 14.23 -4.30 -1.25
C LEU A 62 14.11 -5.46 -0.24
N GLN A 63 13.53 -6.59 -0.64
CA GLN A 63 13.21 -7.73 0.24
C GLN A 63 12.36 -7.32 1.46
N CYS A 64 11.45 -6.37 1.25
CA CYS A 64 10.53 -5.85 2.25
C CYS A 64 9.11 -5.90 1.68
N LYS A 65 8.39 -6.99 1.94
CA LYS A 65 7.17 -7.34 1.21
C LYS A 65 5.94 -6.58 1.73
N ILE A 66 5.15 -6.01 0.82
CA ILE A 66 3.81 -5.52 1.16
C ILE A 66 2.88 -6.73 1.30
N ILE A 67 2.31 -6.92 2.48
CA ILE A 67 1.40 -8.06 2.75
C ILE A 67 -0.07 -7.66 2.72
N ASP A 68 -0.38 -6.38 2.95
CA ASP A 68 -1.72 -5.84 2.76
C ASP A 68 -1.71 -4.32 2.55
N HIS A 69 -2.79 -3.81 1.97
CA HIS A 69 -3.15 -2.40 1.94
C HIS A 69 -4.62 -2.26 2.36
N ILE A 70 -4.81 -1.65 3.53
CA ILE A 70 -6.10 -1.53 4.19
C ILE A 70 -6.61 -0.09 4.08
N ILE A 71 -7.80 0.06 3.52
CA ILE A 71 -8.51 1.34 3.43
C ILE A 71 -9.58 1.37 4.51
N ILE A 72 -9.53 2.36 5.40
CA ILE A 72 -10.48 2.51 6.50
C ILE A 72 -11.50 3.61 6.16
N GLY A 73 -12.79 3.29 6.34
CA GLY A 73 -13.90 4.21 6.17
C GLY A 73 -14.81 4.24 7.38
N LYS A 74 -15.93 4.97 7.30
CA LYS A 74 -16.83 5.20 8.44
C LYS A 74 -17.46 3.91 8.98
N ASN A 75 -17.79 2.97 8.10
CA ASN A 75 -18.56 1.77 8.44
C ASN A 75 -17.78 0.47 8.23
N GLY A 76 -16.45 0.52 8.10
CA GLY A 76 -15.64 -0.68 7.91
C GLY A 76 -14.29 -0.40 7.26
N TYR A 77 -13.74 -1.46 6.67
CA TYR A 77 -12.46 -1.42 5.98
C TYR A 77 -12.53 -2.22 4.68
N PHE A 78 -11.55 -1.99 3.82
CA PHE A 78 -11.28 -2.80 2.64
C PHE A 78 -9.83 -3.28 2.71
N SER A 79 -9.62 -4.60 2.83
CA SER A 79 -8.29 -5.22 2.71
C SER A 79 -8.06 -5.65 1.26
N MET A 80 -7.02 -5.11 0.63
CA MET A 80 -6.62 -5.54 -0.71
C MET A 80 -6.15 -6.99 -0.73
N ALA A 81 -5.53 -7.48 0.35
CA ALA A 81 -5.11 -8.87 0.48
C ALA A 81 -6.32 -9.82 0.54
N GLU A 82 -7.33 -9.53 1.38
CA GLU A 82 -8.56 -10.34 1.47
C GLU A 82 -9.32 -10.42 0.14
N LYS A 83 -9.22 -9.37 -0.70
CA LYS A 83 -9.83 -9.33 -2.03
C LYS A 83 -8.93 -9.92 -3.14
N GLY A 84 -7.78 -10.49 -2.80
CA GLY A 84 -6.84 -11.09 -3.75
C GLY A 84 -6.11 -10.07 -4.65
N ILE A 85 -6.25 -8.77 -4.38
CA ILE A 85 -5.64 -7.72 -5.21
C ILE A 85 -4.11 -7.75 -5.08
N ILE A 86 -3.58 -7.93 -3.86
CA ILE A 86 -2.13 -8.05 -3.64
C ILE A 86 -1.56 -9.20 -4.47
N GLU A 87 -2.15 -10.40 -4.38
CA GLU A 87 -1.72 -11.57 -5.13
C GLU A 87 -1.80 -11.37 -6.65
N ASN A 88 -2.89 -10.75 -7.13
CA ASN A 88 -3.06 -10.47 -8.56
C ASN A 88 -2.01 -9.48 -9.09
N LEU A 89 -1.70 -8.42 -8.33
CA LEU A 89 -0.66 -7.46 -8.68
C LEU A 89 0.74 -8.11 -8.68
N GLU A 90 1.03 -8.99 -7.72
CA GLU A 90 2.28 -9.76 -7.70
C GLU A 90 2.43 -10.64 -8.94
N LYS A 91 1.38 -11.39 -9.31
CA LYS A 91 1.38 -12.22 -10.51
C LYS A 91 1.56 -11.39 -11.77
N GLU A 92 0.90 -10.23 -11.86
CA GLU A 92 1.05 -9.31 -12.99
C GLU A 92 2.50 -8.82 -13.12
N ILE A 93 3.10 -8.35 -12.02
CA ILE A 93 4.49 -7.88 -12.00
C ILE A 93 5.46 -8.99 -12.42
N LEU A 94 5.31 -10.19 -11.84
CA LEU A 94 6.17 -11.33 -12.18
C LEU A 94 5.96 -11.84 -13.59
N GLY A 95 4.76 -11.68 -14.15
CA GLY A 95 4.46 -12.00 -15.54
C GLY A 95 5.17 -11.09 -16.54
N ILE A 96 5.43 -9.82 -16.18
CA ILE A 96 6.16 -8.85 -17.01
C ILE A 96 7.69 -9.09 -16.97
N LEU A 97 8.20 -9.67 -15.88
CA LEU A 97 9.64 -9.92 -15.69
C LEU A 97 10.13 -11.24 -16.32
N LYS A 98 9.22 -12.03 -16.89
CA LYS A 98 9.52 -13.26 -17.64
C LYS A 98 9.61 -12.99 -19.13
#